data_AF-X0ZGI5-F1
#
_entry.id   AF-X0ZGI5-F1
#
_cell.length_a   1.000
_cell.length_b   1.000
_cell.length_c   1.000
_cell.angle_alpha   90.00
_cell.angle_beta   90.00
_cell.angle_gamma   90.00
#
_symmetry.space_group_name_H-M   'P 1'
#
loop_
_entity.id
_entity.type
_entity.pdbx_description
1 polymer ?
#
loop_
_entity_poly.entity_id
_entity_poly.type
_entity_poly.pdbx_seq_one_letter_code
_entity_poly.pdbx_strand_id
1 'polypeptide(L)' 'MAKVTREMVERSGINVDQLVELLVKNAAAELTTYYYYTILRFNLIGLEGEGIKEIAETARIEDRNHFEALVPRIYELDGK' A
#
# COMPACT_ATOMS: atom_id res chain seq x y z
N MET A 1 21.44 -5.55 -7.35
CA MET A 1 20.18 -6.31 -7.40
C MET A 1 19.09 -5.53 -8.12
N ALA A 2 18.73 -4.32 -7.69
CA ALA A 2 17.68 -3.51 -8.34
C ALA A 2 17.82 -3.37 -9.87
N LYS A 3 19.02 -3.05 -10.38
CA LYS A 3 19.28 -2.94 -11.83
C LYS A 3 18.96 -4.22 -12.61
N VAL A 4 19.27 -5.39 -12.06
CA VAL A 4 18.99 -6.69 -12.71
C VAL A 4 17.48 -6.98 -12.71
N THR A 5 16.81 -6.71 -11.59
CA THR A 5 15.35 -6.87 -11.47
C THR A 5 14.62 -5.96 -12.47
N ARG A 6 15.01 -4.69 -12.56
CA ARG A 6 14.45 -3.73 -13.50
C ARG A 6 14.63 -4.18 -14.96
N GLU A 7 15.86 -4.53 -15.35
CA GLU A 7 16.15 -5.00 -16.71
C GLU A 7 15.32 -6.23 -17.10
N MET A 8 15.03 -7.14 -16.16
CA MET A 8 14.15 -8.29 -16.42
C MET A 8 12.72 -7.87 -16.74
N VAL A 9 12.19 -6.86 -16.04
CA VAL A 9 10.83 -6.35 -16.25
C VAL A 9 10.75 -5.52 -17.54
N GLU A 10 11.79 -4.75 -17.88
CA GLU A 10 11.86 -4.04 -19.16
C GLU A 10 11.86 -5.01 -20.35
N ARG A 11 12.60 -6.13 -20.25
CA ARG A 11 12.66 -7.17 -21.29
C ARG A 11 11.35 -7.90 -21.54
N SER A 12 10.39 -7.86 -20.61
CA SER A 12 9.05 -8.39 -20.82
C SER A 12 8.11 -7.41 -21.55
N GLY A 13 8.61 -6.24 -21.94
CA GLY A 13 7.85 -5.21 -22.66
C GLY A 13 7.06 -4.26 -21.76
N ILE A 14 7.33 -4.27 -20.46
CA ILE A 14 6.66 -3.38 -19.50
C ILE A 14 7.38 -2.03 -19.43
N ASN A 15 6.59 -0.94 -19.45
CA ASN A 15 7.09 0.39 -19.11
C ASN A 15 7.32 0.48 -17.59
N VAL A 16 8.57 0.29 -17.17
CA VAL A 16 8.91 0.26 -15.73
C VAL A 16 8.72 1.63 -15.07
N ASP A 17 8.94 2.74 -15.76
CA ASP A 17 8.72 4.07 -15.18
C ASP A 17 7.24 4.29 -14.85
N GLN A 18 6.35 3.92 -15.76
CA GLN A 18 4.91 3.94 -15.51
C GLN A 18 4.51 2.98 -14.39
N LEU A 19 5.10 1.78 -14.35
CA LEU A 19 4.85 0.83 -13.27
C LEU A 19 5.26 1.40 -11.91
N VAL A 20 6.45 1.98 -11.80
CA VAL A 20 6.94 2.61 -10.56
C VAL A 20 6.02 3.77 -10.16
N GLU A 21 5.60 4.62 -11.11
CA GLU A 21 4.65 5.70 -10.82
C GLU A 21 3.35 5.17 -10.20
N LEU A 22 2.80 4.09 -10.76
CA LEU A 22 1.59 3.46 -10.23
C LEU A 22 1.83 2.83 -8.85
N LEU A 23 2.96 2.14 -8.65
CA LEU A 23 3.29 1.53 -7.36
C LEU A 23 3.45 2.60 -6.26
N VAL A 24 4.13 3.71 -6.54
CA VAL A 24 4.29 4.83 -5.60
C VAL A 24 2.94 5.45 -5.25
N LYS A 25 2.07 5.69 -6.24
CA LYS A 25 0.72 6.21 -6.00
C LYS A 25 -0.11 5.27 -5.12
N ASN A 26 -0.04 3.96 -5.36
CA ASN A 26 -0.75 2.98 -4.54
C ASN A 26 -0.17 2.92 -3.13
N ALA A 27 1.16 2.85 -2.96
CA ALA A 27 1.78 2.86 -1.63
C ALA A 27 1.40 4.11 -0.83
N ALA A 28 1.37 5.28 -1.47
CA ALA A 28 0.89 6.51 -0.83
C ALA A 28 -0.58 6.40 -0.39
N ALA A 29 -1.45 5.84 -1.23
CA ALA A 29 -2.85 5.60 -0.89
C ALA A 29 -2.99 4.67 0.32
N GLU A 30 -2.33 3.52 0.32
CA GLU A 30 -2.34 2.53 1.41
C GLU A 30 -1.90 3.16 2.75
N LEU A 31 -0.81 3.93 2.74
CA LEU A 31 -0.32 4.63 3.94
C LEU A 31 -1.33 5.68 4.46
N THR A 32 -1.94 6.44 3.55
CA THR A 32 -2.97 7.41 3.93
C THR A 32 -4.24 6.74 4.44
N THR A 33 -4.65 5.62 3.86
CA THR A 33 -5.80 4.82 4.32
C THR A 33 -5.53 4.29 5.72
N TYR A 34 -4.36 3.71 5.97
CA TYR A 34 -3.94 3.29 7.32
C TYR A 34 -4.09 4.42 8.36
N TYR A 35 -3.65 5.63 8.02
CA TYR A 35 -3.79 6.80 8.89
C TYR A 35 -5.25 7.19 9.11
N TYR A 36 -6.03 7.36 8.04
CA TYR A 36 -7.42 7.80 8.15
C TYR A 36 -8.34 6.75 8.77
N TYR A 37 -8.08 5.46 8.55
CA TYR A 37 -8.79 4.37 9.23
C TYR A 37 -8.48 4.33 10.72
N THR A 38 -7.29 4.77 11.14
CA THR A 38 -7.01 4.97 12.57
C THR A 38 -8.02 5.96 13.16
N ILE A 39 -8.21 7.11 12.53
CA ILE A 39 -9.16 8.13 12.98
C ILE A 39 -10.61 7.61 12.91
N LEU A 40 -11.00 7.01 11.78
CA LEU A 40 -12.35 6.49 11.56
C LEU A 40 -12.73 5.46 12.63
N ARG A 41 -11.86 4.49 12.89
CA ARG A 41 -12.07 3.43 13.88
C ARG A 41 -12.36 3.97 15.28
N PHE A 42 -11.65 5.02 15.71
CA PHE A 42 -11.89 5.64 17.01
C PHE A 42 -13.26 6.30 17.14
N ASN A 43 -13.88 6.66 16.01
CA ASN A 43 -15.22 7.23 15.97
C ASN A 43 -16.33 6.17 15.80
N LEU A 44 -15.99 4.89 15.61
CA LEU A 44 -16.95 3.78 15.60
C LEU A 44 -17.33 3.41 17.04
N ILE A 45 -18.24 4.17 17.63
CA ILE A 45 -18.65 4.03 19.04
C ILE A 45 -20.12 3.60 19.18
N GLY A 46 -20.50 3.23 20.39
CA GLY A 46 -21.84 2.76 20.70
C GLY A 46 -22.08 1.31 20.29
N LEU A 47 -23.28 0.81 20.61
CA LEU A 47 -23.68 -0.58 20.35
C LEU A 47 -23.57 -0.97 18.87
N GLU A 48 -23.89 -0.05 17.96
CA GLU A 48 -23.83 -0.28 16.52
C GLU A 48 -22.39 -0.20 15.97
N GLY A 49 -21.57 0.71 16.52
CA GLY A 49 -20.20 0.93 16.06
C GLY A 49 -19.22 -0.15 16.52
N GLU A 50 -19.44 -0.80 17.66
CA GLU A 50 -18.46 -1.72 18.25
C GLU A 50 -18.22 -2.95 17.36
N GLY A 51 -19.25 -3.50 16.72
CA GLY A 51 -19.09 -4.61 15.76
C GLY A 51 -18.38 -4.21 14.47
N ILE A 52 -18.53 -2.96 14.04
CA ILE A 52 -17.88 -2.43 12.82
C ILE A 52 -16.41 -2.07 13.11
N LYS A 53 -16.09 -1.75 14.36
CA LYS A 53 -14.73 -1.37 14.79
C LYS A 53 -13.69 -2.43 14.46
N GLU A 54 -14.03 -3.70 14.66
CA GLU A 54 -13.14 -4.82 14.35
C GLU A 54 -12.91 -4.94 12.83
N ILE A 55 -13.96 -4.79 12.03
CA ILE A 55 -13.87 -4.80 10.55
C ILE A 55 -12.95 -3.68 10.07
N ALA A 56 -13.13 -2.46 10.61
CA ALA A 56 -12.27 -1.32 10.29
C ALA A 56 -10.81 -1.54 10.74
N GLU A 57 -10.59 -2.23 11.86
CA GLU A 57 -9.24 -2.55 12.32
C GLU A 57 -8.53 -3.57 11.42
N THR A 58 -9.24 -4.63 11.02
CA THR A 58 -8.68 -5.63 10.10
C THR A 58 -8.26 -4.98 8.79
N ALA A 59 -9.17 -4.20 8.18
CA ALA A 59 -8.86 -3.50 6.94
C ALA A 59 -7.67 -2.53 7.10
N ARG A 60 -7.62 -1.77 8.21
CA ARG A 60 -6.51 -0.86 8.51
C ARG A 60 -5.16 -1.59 8.57
N ILE A 61 -5.10 -2.75 9.22
CA ILE A 61 -3.86 -3.53 9.32
C ILE A 61 -3.47 -4.13 7.97
N GLU A 62 -4.44 -4.54 7.16
CA GLU A 62 -4.19 -4.99 5.79
C GLU A 62 -3.60 -3.88 4.91
N ASP A 63 -4.15 -2.66 4.95
CA ASP A 63 -3.62 -1.52 4.18
C ASP A 63 -2.17 -1.19 4.58
N ARG A 64 -1.84 -1.27 5.88
CA ARG A 64 -0.44 -1.17 6.33
C ARG A 64 0.43 -2.25 5.72
N ASN A 65 -0.04 -3.50 5.69
CA ASN A 65 0.72 -4.61 5.12
C ASN A 65 0.87 -4.46 3.60
N HIS A 66 -0.12 -3.90 2.90
CA HIS A 66 -0.01 -3.57 1.47
C HIS A 66 1.07 -2.51 1.23
N PHE A 67 1.08 -1.44 2.02
CA PHE A 67 2.14 -0.43 1.97
C PHE A 67 3.52 -1.07 2.15
N GLU A 68 3.72 -1.84 3.22
CA GLU A 68 4.99 -2.52 3.51
C GLU A 68 5.38 -3.56 2.45
N ALA A 69 4.42 -4.11 1.70
CA ALA A 69 4.69 -5.01 0.58
C ALA A 69 5.09 -4.26 -0.71
N LEU A 70 4.52 -3.07 -0.94
CA LEU A 70 4.79 -2.26 -2.13
C LEU A 70 6.13 -1.53 -2.06
N VAL A 71 6.50 -1.02 -0.88
CA VAL A 71 7.73 -0.23 -0.71
C VAL A 71 8.99 -0.97 -1.18
N PRO A 72 9.26 -2.23 -0.78
CA PRO A 72 10.40 -2.98 -1.29
C PRO A 72 10.38 -3.13 -2.81
N ARG A 73 9.20 -3.35 -3.42
CA ARG A 73 9.06 -3.50 -4.87
C ARG A 73 9.39 -2.22 -5.63
N ILE A 74 9.04 -1.07 -5.07
CA ILE A 74 9.43 0.24 -5.65
C ILE A 74 10.96 0.36 -5.69
N TYR A 75 11.64 0.09 -4.58
CA TYR A 75 13.10 0.16 -4.52
C TYR A 75 13.80 -0.91 -5.38
N GLU A 76 13.24 -2.11 -5.47
CA GLU A 76 13.75 -3.17 -6.35
C GLU A 76 13.67 -2.81 -7.83
N LEU A 77 12.76 -1.91 -8.22
CA LEU A 77 12.61 -1.40 -9.58
C LEU A 77 13.34 -0.07 -9.82
N ASP A 78 14.25 0.31 -8.91
CA ASP A 78 15.01 1.56 -8.94
C ASP A 78 14.12 2.83 -8.82
N GLY A 79 12.96 2.68 -8.19
CA GLY A 79 12.09 3.80 -7.80
C GLY A 79 12.61 4.55 -6.56
N LYS A 80 12.08 5.75 -6.33
CA LYS A 80 12.42 6.63 -5.20
C LYS A 80 11.18 7.11 -4.47
#